data_AF-A0A522VAJ0-F1
#
_entry.id   AF-A0A522VAJ0-F1
#
_cell.length_a   1.000
_cell.length_b   1.000
_cell.length_c   1.000
_cell.angle_alpha   90.00
_cell.angle_beta   90.00
_cell.angle_gamma   90.00
#
_symmetry.space_group_name_H-M   'P 1'
#
loop_
_entity.id
_entity.type
_entity.pdbx_description
1 polymer ?
#
loop_
_entity_poly.entity_id
_entity_poly.type
_entity_poly.pdbx_seq_one_letter_code
_entity_poly.pdbx_strand_id
1 'polypeptide(L)'
;MAGFAGNDTLRGGEDSDLLIGGTGKDQYLLAENVPSSDMIWIWQGESLISHFDTVKNFSLGGTNAVDTLLLSSTRIALDGMGNGMDAAAIRSHNITNGLISVDDGDNYHAALTLSPAQLKSVFLYLQSNIANNDTVVFNATEDCYVFQDNGTQDCLVRLTGVSARGLDTHGTMAGGVWPSG
;
A
#
# COMPACT_ATOMS: atom_id res chain seq x y z
N MET A 1 15.33 -7.89 10.85
CA MET A 1 16.50 -7.45 10.04
C MET A 1 16.34 -5.97 9.73
N ALA A 2 17.43 -5.20 9.69
CA ALA A 2 17.39 -3.76 9.44
C ALA A 2 18.40 -3.32 8.36
N GLY A 3 17.99 -2.48 7.40
CA GLY A 3 18.84 -1.89 6.34
C GLY A 3 19.46 -0.54 6.74
N PHE A 4 18.70 0.27 7.48
CA PHE A 4 19.00 1.63 7.94
C PHE A 4 18.89 2.71 6.86
N ALA A 5 20.00 3.17 6.29
CA ALA A 5 19.97 4.25 5.32
C ALA A 5 20.64 3.78 4.04
N GLY A 6 19.95 3.93 2.91
CA GLY A 6 20.42 3.41 1.64
C GLY A 6 19.29 2.75 0.87
N ASN A 7 19.63 2.15 -0.26
CA ASN A 7 18.69 1.32 -1.00
C ASN A 7 19.05 -0.14 -0.71
N ASP A 8 18.31 -0.76 0.20
CA ASP A 8 18.62 -2.07 0.73
C ASP A 8 17.78 -3.17 0.09
N THR A 9 18.31 -4.39 0.09
CA THR A 9 17.56 -5.60 -0.24
C THR A 9 17.52 -6.47 1.00
N LEU A 10 16.36 -6.55 1.63
CA LEU A 10 16.11 -7.33 2.82
C LEU A 10 15.42 -8.63 2.41
N ARG A 11 15.95 -9.75 2.90
CA ARG A 11 15.40 -11.08 2.60
C ARG A 11 14.87 -11.73 3.88
N GLY A 12 13.56 -11.85 3.99
CA GLY A 12 12.91 -12.73 4.97
C GLY A 12 13.26 -14.18 4.67
N GLY A 13 13.64 -14.92 5.71
CA GLY A 13 14.00 -16.33 5.64
C GLY A 13 12.77 -17.22 5.79
N GLU A 14 12.95 -18.38 6.42
CA GLU A 14 11.83 -19.16 6.94
C GLU A 14 11.42 -18.59 8.31
N ASP A 15 10.25 -19.00 8.79
CA ASP A 15 9.63 -18.51 10.03
C ASP A 15 9.23 -17.01 9.95
N SER A 16 8.55 -16.52 10.98
CA SER A 16 8.08 -15.13 11.05
C SER A 16 9.22 -14.13 11.22
N ASP A 17 9.35 -13.21 10.28
CA ASP A 17 10.35 -12.16 10.27
C ASP A 17 9.79 -10.77 10.58
N LEU A 18 10.65 -9.92 11.14
CA LEU A 18 10.44 -8.47 11.19
C LEU A 18 11.50 -7.80 10.32
N LEU A 19 11.08 -7.14 9.24
CA LEU A 19 11.96 -6.46 8.29
C LEU A 19 11.78 -4.94 8.37
N ILE A 20 12.89 -4.20 8.44
CA ILE A 20 12.91 -2.74 8.55
C ILE A 20 13.92 -2.21 7.54
N GLY A 21 13.48 -1.60 6.45
CA GLY A 21 14.37 -1.07 5.43
C GLY A 21 15.09 0.17 5.93
N GLY A 22 14.31 1.13 6.42
CA GLY A 22 14.79 2.42 6.86
C GLY A 22 14.65 3.47 5.76
N THR A 23 15.49 4.50 5.74
CA THR A 23 15.38 5.55 4.72
C THR A 23 16.00 5.12 3.40
N GLY A 24 15.27 5.30 2.31
CA GLY A 24 15.79 5.14 0.95
C GLY A 24 14.78 4.38 0.11
N LYS A 25 15.26 3.55 -0.82
CA LYS A 25 14.40 2.72 -1.68
C LYS A 25 14.71 1.25 -1.45
N ASP A 26 13.89 0.62 -0.63
CA ASP A 26 14.15 -0.74 -0.16
C ASP A 26 13.33 -1.79 -0.89
N GLN A 27 13.89 -3.00 -0.90
CA GLN A 27 13.28 -4.18 -1.50
C GLN A 27 13.21 -5.29 -0.47
N TYR A 28 12.00 -5.66 -0.07
CA TYR A 28 11.72 -6.77 0.83
C TYR A 28 11.36 -7.99 0.02
N LEU A 29 12.08 -9.09 0.23
CA LEU A 29 11.82 -10.39 -0.38
C LEU A 29 11.48 -11.38 0.72
N LEU A 30 10.21 -11.73 0.86
CA LEU A 30 9.76 -12.81 1.74
C LEU A 30 10.04 -14.13 1.01
N ALA A 31 11.06 -14.86 1.49
CA ALA A 31 11.67 -15.96 0.76
C ALA A 31 11.42 -17.32 1.40
N GLU A 32 10.45 -17.41 2.32
CA GLU A 32 10.02 -18.66 2.92
C GLU A 32 9.45 -19.61 1.86
N ASN A 33 9.75 -20.89 2.03
CA ASN A 33 9.13 -21.95 1.23
C ASN A 33 7.83 -22.43 1.88
N VAL A 34 7.72 -22.30 3.20
CA VAL A 34 6.52 -22.61 3.97
C VAL A 34 5.92 -21.30 4.45
N PRO A 35 4.64 -20.99 4.13
CA PRO A 35 4.03 -19.73 4.50
C PRO A 35 4.17 -19.43 5.99
N SER A 36 4.67 -18.23 6.28
CA SER A 36 4.88 -17.68 7.62
C SER A 36 4.14 -16.32 7.73
N SER A 37 4.13 -15.72 8.92
CA SER A 37 3.55 -14.38 9.11
C SER A 37 4.67 -13.38 9.31
N ASP A 38 4.97 -12.59 8.28
CA ASP A 38 6.01 -11.59 8.33
C ASP A 38 5.47 -10.19 8.60
N MET A 39 6.32 -9.35 9.16
CA MET A 39 6.03 -7.97 9.49
C MET A 39 7.04 -7.08 8.78
N ILE A 40 6.57 -6.17 7.93
CA ILE A 40 7.40 -5.12 7.34
C ILE A 40 7.10 -3.81 8.06
N TRP A 41 8.10 -3.25 8.75
CA TRP A 41 7.96 -1.99 9.44
C TRP A 41 8.45 -0.83 8.57
N ILE A 42 7.56 0.13 8.33
CA ILE A 42 7.85 1.38 7.62
C ILE A 42 7.54 2.56 8.54
N TRP A 43 8.58 3.27 8.99
CA TRP A 43 8.41 4.51 9.74
C TRP A 43 8.05 5.69 8.82
N GLN A 44 7.51 6.73 9.45
CA GLN A 44 7.23 7.99 8.79
C GLN A 44 8.51 8.54 8.15
N GLY A 45 8.44 8.87 6.86
CA GLY A 45 9.56 9.43 6.10
C GLY A 45 10.49 8.42 5.42
N GLU A 46 10.26 7.13 5.58
CA GLU A 46 11.10 6.07 4.97
C GLU A 46 10.71 5.80 3.51
N SER A 47 9.49 5.32 3.30
CA SER A 47 8.98 4.90 1.98
C SER A 47 8.20 6.03 1.28
N LEU A 48 8.89 7.12 0.93
CA LEU A 48 8.28 8.30 0.30
C LEU A 48 7.83 8.04 -1.15
N ILE A 49 6.81 8.76 -1.62
CA ILE A 49 6.26 8.65 -3.00
C ILE A 49 7.34 8.71 -4.10
N SER A 50 8.41 9.49 -3.90
CA SER A 50 9.50 9.62 -4.87
C SER A 50 10.43 8.40 -4.96
N HIS A 51 10.51 7.59 -3.91
CA HIS A 51 11.45 6.47 -3.80
C HIS A 51 10.89 5.35 -2.92
N PHE A 52 9.63 5.00 -3.16
CA PHE A 52 8.91 4.02 -2.35
C PHE A 52 9.50 2.61 -2.41
N ASP A 53 9.26 1.89 -1.34
CA ASP A 53 9.68 0.53 -1.11
C ASP A 53 8.81 -0.48 -1.85
N THR A 54 9.41 -1.65 -2.09
CA THR A 54 8.74 -2.77 -2.75
C THR A 54 8.81 -4.02 -1.89
N VAL A 55 7.68 -4.73 -1.77
CA VAL A 55 7.61 -6.03 -1.11
C VAL A 55 7.20 -7.09 -2.13
N LYS A 56 7.95 -8.18 -2.15
CA LYS A 56 7.68 -9.35 -3.01
C LYS A 56 7.30 -10.55 -2.17
N ASN A 57 6.37 -11.34 -2.71
CA ASN A 57 5.77 -12.53 -2.10
C ASN A 57 4.92 -12.23 -0.84
N PHE A 58 4.41 -11.01 -0.72
CA PHE A 58 3.51 -10.64 0.36
C PHE A 58 2.22 -11.48 0.33
N SER A 59 2.00 -12.25 1.38
CA SER A 59 0.84 -13.10 1.60
C SER A 59 -0.31 -12.30 2.20
N LEU A 60 -1.35 -12.06 1.39
CA LEU A 60 -2.67 -11.62 1.86
C LEU A 60 -3.46 -12.74 2.57
N GLY A 61 -2.80 -13.88 2.78
CA GLY A 61 -3.23 -14.96 3.66
C GLY A 61 -4.49 -15.75 3.30
N GLY A 62 -4.63 -16.82 4.08
CA GLY A 62 -5.85 -17.51 4.50
C GLY A 62 -5.83 -17.57 6.04
N THR A 63 -6.28 -18.66 6.69
CA THR A 63 -6.31 -18.70 8.18
C THR A 63 -4.96 -18.75 8.89
N ASN A 64 -3.85 -19.06 8.20
CA ASN A 64 -2.50 -19.11 8.75
C ASN A 64 -1.53 -18.53 7.71
N ALA A 65 -0.50 -17.79 8.11
CA ALA A 65 0.52 -17.13 7.26
C ALA A 65 0.04 -15.87 6.53
N VAL A 66 -0.14 -14.84 7.35
CA VAL A 66 -0.67 -13.52 7.04
C VAL A 66 0.45 -12.52 7.23
N ASP A 67 0.83 -11.80 6.17
CA ASP A 67 1.83 -10.75 6.27
C ASP A 67 1.20 -9.41 6.61
N THR A 68 1.96 -8.59 7.33
CA THR A 68 1.47 -7.33 7.89
C THR A 68 2.41 -6.18 7.54
N LEU A 69 1.81 -5.05 7.14
CA LEU A 69 2.55 -3.78 7.03
C LEU A 69 2.39 -2.98 8.33
N LEU A 70 3.48 -2.69 9.02
CA LEU A 70 3.47 -1.79 10.18
C LEU A 70 3.69 -0.36 9.67
N LEU A 71 2.60 0.38 9.51
CA LEU A 71 2.62 1.78 9.06
C LEU A 71 2.49 2.74 10.25
N SER A 72 2.65 4.04 10.00
CA SER A 72 2.66 5.07 11.05
C SER A 72 1.26 5.38 11.61
N SER A 73 0.22 5.10 10.81
CA SER A 73 -1.19 5.22 11.17
C SER A 73 -1.93 3.93 10.84
N THR A 74 -3.08 3.76 11.48
CA THR A 74 -3.93 2.57 11.36
C THR A 74 -5.33 2.95 10.90
N ARG A 75 -5.52 4.24 10.59
CA ARG A 75 -6.76 4.77 10.00
C ARG A 75 -6.85 4.33 8.56
N ILE A 76 -7.99 3.72 8.21
CA ILE A 76 -8.37 3.38 6.85
C ILE A 76 -9.36 4.44 6.37
N ALA A 77 -9.19 4.92 5.14
CA ALA A 77 -10.09 5.89 4.54
C ALA A 77 -11.53 5.34 4.50
N LEU A 78 -12.50 6.21 4.80
CA LEU A 78 -13.91 5.83 4.86
C LEU A 78 -14.50 5.55 3.48
N ASP A 79 -15.48 4.66 3.45
CA ASP A 79 -16.24 4.34 2.25
C ASP A 79 -17.05 5.54 1.76
N GLY A 80 -17.22 5.63 0.45
CA GLY A 80 -18.06 6.66 -0.18
C GLY A 80 -17.52 8.08 -0.01
N MET A 81 -16.23 8.26 0.30
CA MET A 81 -15.55 9.54 0.11
C MET A 81 -15.77 9.97 -1.35
N GLY A 82 -16.37 11.14 -1.53
CA GLY A 82 -16.77 11.66 -2.83
C GLY A 82 -15.58 12.15 -3.66
N ASN A 83 -15.86 12.54 -4.90
CA ASN A 83 -14.84 13.06 -5.82
C ASN A 83 -14.04 14.18 -5.16
N GLY A 84 -12.73 14.14 -5.38
CA GLY A 84 -11.79 15.09 -4.82
C GLY A 84 -11.37 16.16 -5.81
N MET A 85 -10.21 16.76 -5.57
CA MET A 85 -9.48 17.58 -6.52
C MET A 85 -8.88 16.72 -7.64
N ASP A 86 -9.11 17.12 -8.89
CA ASP A 86 -8.53 16.46 -10.06
C ASP A 86 -6.99 16.46 -10.03
N ALA A 87 -6.40 15.40 -10.53
CA ALA A 87 -4.96 15.31 -10.76
C ALA A 87 -4.66 14.69 -12.13
N ALA A 88 -4.37 15.57 -13.10
CA ALA A 88 -4.08 15.21 -14.48
C ALA A 88 -5.18 14.30 -15.09
N ALA A 89 -4.89 13.02 -15.28
CA ALA A 89 -5.81 12.05 -15.89
C ALA A 89 -6.86 11.50 -14.91
N ILE A 90 -6.68 11.71 -13.60
CA ILE A 90 -7.60 11.20 -12.58
C ILE A 90 -8.48 12.33 -12.07
N ARG A 91 -9.78 12.10 -12.00
CA ARG A 91 -10.78 13.14 -11.70
C ARG A 91 -11.78 12.73 -10.63
N SER A 92 -11.96 11.43 -10.41
CA SER A 92 -12.85 10.92 -9.37
C SER A 92 -12.36 9.61 -8.78
N HIS A 93 -12.97 9.21 -7.66
CA HIS A 93 -12.66 7.96 -6.99
C HIS A 93 -13.88 7.38 -6.28
N ASN A 94 -13.79 6.11 -5.92
CA ASN A 94 -14.67 5.45 -4.97
C ASN A 94 -13.82 4.61 -4.01
N ILE A 95 -14.13 4.66 -2.72
CA ILE A 95 -13.47 3.85 -1.69
C ILE A 95 -14.47 2.82 -1.16
N THR A 96 -14.02 1.57 -1.06
CA THR A 96 -14.77 0.48 -0.42
C THR A 96 -13.81 -0.40 0.38
N ASN A 97 -14.00 -0.48 1.70
CA ASN A 97 -13.10 -1.14 2.64
C ASN A 97 -11.64 -0.71 2.46
N GLY A 98 -11.39 0.60 2.28
CA GLY A 98 -10.04 1.13 2.02
C GLY A 98 -9.45 0.83 0.63
N LEU A 99 -10.11 0.01 -0.21
CA LEU A 99 -9.74 -0.11 -1.63
C LEU A 99 -10.22 1.14 -2.37
N ILE A 100 -9.30 1.97 -2.84
CA ILE A 100 -9.61 3.09 -3.71
C ILE A 100 -9.54 2.66 -5.18
N SER A 101 -10.63 2.92 -5.90
CA SER A 101 -10.70 2.81 -7.35
C SER A 101 -10.84 4.22 -7.92
N VAL A 102 -10.14 4.51 -9.01
CA VAL A 102 -10.09 5.86 -9.61
C VAL A 102 -10.71 5.87 -11.01
N ASP A 103 -11.18 7.03 -11.43
CA ASP A 103 -11.85 7.25 -12.71
C ASP A 103 -11.39 8.59 -13.37
N ASP A 104 -11.49 8.69 -14.69
CA ASP A 104 -11.11 9.85 -15.52
C ASP A 104 -12.31 10.76 -15.84
N GLY A 105 -13.50 10.44 -15.33
CA GLY A 105 -14.67 11.31 -15.34
C GLY A 105 -14.79 12.17 -14.08
N ASP A 106 -15.48 13.31 -14.18
CA ASP A 106 -15.79 14.19 -13.04
C ASP A 106 -16.64 13.50 -11.95
N ASN A 107 -17.30 12.40 -12.31
CA ASN A 107 -18.04 11.54 -11.40
C ASN A 107 -17.58 10.11 -11.60
N TYR A 108 -17.42 9.38 -10.49
CA TYR A 108 -17.04 7.98 -10.55
C TYR A 108 -18.17 7.14 -11.16
N HIS A 109 -17.89 6.50 -12.29
CA HIS A 109 -18.79 5.55 -12.94
C HIS A 109 -18.24 4.13 -12.89
N ALA A 110 -16.94 3.96 -13.18
CA ALA A 110 -16.28 2.67 -13.17
C ALA A 110 -14.79 2.82 -12.89
N ALA A 111 -14.19 1.78 -12.31
CA ALA A 111 -12.75 1.77 -12.06
C ALA A 111 -11.98 1.76 -13.39
N LEU A 112 -11.00 2.67 -13.52
CA LEU A 112 -10.02 2.62 -14.60
C LEU A 112 -9.10 1.43 -14.45
N THR A 113 -8.78 0.79 -15.58
CA THR A 113 -7.66 -0.15 -15.66
C THR A 113 -6.35 0.64 -15.65
N LEU A 114 -5.66 0.65 -14.52
CA LEU A 114 -4.42 1.40 -14.34
C LEU A 114 -3.23 0.74 -15.01
N SER A 115 -2.55 1.51 -15.86
CA SER A 115 -1.25 1.19 -16.47
C SER A 115 -0.12 2.02 -15.82
N PRO A 116 1.16 1.66 -16.01
CA PRO A 116 2.28 2.43 -15.48
C PRO A 116 2.27 3.92 -15.88
N ALA A 117 1.68 4.26 -17.02
CA ALA A 117 1.57 5.65 -17.49
C ALA A 117 0.66 6.52 -16.59
N GLN A 118 -0.30 5.91 -15.89
CA GLN A 118 -1.27 6.64 -15.05
C GLN A 118 -0.82 6.74 -13.60
N LEU A 119 0.17 5.95 -13.15
CA LEU A 119 0.57 5.90 -11.73
C LEU A 119 0.96 7.28 -11.18
N LYS A 120 1.65 8.11 -11.97
CA LYS A 120 2.00 9.48 -11.55
C LYS A 120 0.75 10.32 -11.26
N SER A 121 -0.28 10.21 -12.10
CA SER A 121 -1.55 10.91 -11.90
C SER A 121 -2.28 10.38 -10.66
N VAL A 122 -2.26 9.06 -10.45
CA VAL A 122 -2.85 8.43 -9.26
C VAL A 122 -2.16 8.92 -7.99
N PHE A 123 -0.83 8.94 -7.94
CA PHE A 123 -0.10 9.42 -6.76
C PHE A 123 -0.45 10.88 -6.44
N LEU A 124 -0.43 11.77 -7.44
CA LEU A 124 -0.84 13.17 -7.24
C LEU A 124 -2.29 13.29 -6.75
N TYR A 125 -3.18 12.45 -7.27
CA TYR A 125 -4.58 12.41 -6.85
C TYR A 125 -4.70 11.99 -5.38
N LEU A 126 -3.98 10.94 -4.97
CA LEU A 126 -3.98 10.46 -3.59
C LEU A 126 -3.47 11.52 -2.63
N GLN A 127 -2.35 12.17 -2.93
CA GLN A 127 -1.77 13.24 -2.12
C GLN A 127 -2.68 14.46 -1.98
N SER A 128 -3.61 14.67 -2.92
CA SER A 128 -4.54 15.80 -2.88
C SER A 128 -5.85 15.48 -2.13
N ASN A 129 -6.18 14.20 -1.97
CA ASN A 129 -7.55 13.78 -1.61
C ASN A 129 -7.63 12.80 -0.45
N ILE A 130 -6.55 12.10 -0.13
CA ILE A 130 -6.45 11.26 1.06
C ILE A 130 -5.74 12.08 2.13
N ALA A 131 -6.35 12.19 3.30
CA ALA A 131 -5.93 13.10 4.35
C ALA A 131 -6.15 12.49 5.74
N ASN A 132 -5.74 13.22 6.79
CA ASN A 132 -5.91 12.87 8.20
C ASN A 132 -5.14 11.63 8.67
N ASN A 133 -4.09 11.25 7.96
CA ASN A 133 -3.38 9.99 8.11
C ASN A 133 -4.21 8.75 7.71
N ASP A 134 -5.15 8.92 6.77
CA ASP A 134 -5.89 7.81 6.18
C ASP A 134 -4.99 6.96 5.28
N THR A 135 -5.29 5.66 5.26
CA THR A 135 -4.64 4.66 4.42
C THR A 135 -5.62 4.16 3.38
N VAL A 136 -5.15 4.01 2.14
CA VAL A 136 -5.87 3.37 1.04
C VAL A 136 -4.96 2.38 0.33
N VAL A 137 -5.56 1.40 -0.33
CA VAL A 137 -4.89 0.51 -1.27
C VAL A 137 -5.52 0.66 -2.65
N PHE A 138 -4.71 0.64 -3.71
CA PHE A 138 -5.23 0.54 -5.07
C PHE A 138 -4.49 -0.54 -5.85
N ASN A 139 -5.18 -1.18 -6.79
CA ASN A 139 -4.59 -2.17 -7.69
C ASN A 139 -4.19 -1.49 -9.00
N ALA A 140 -2.98 -1.78 -9.49
CA ALA A 140 -2.55 -1.37 -10.81
C ALA A 140 -1.80 -2.50 -11.48
N THR A 141 -2.26 -2.92 -12.66
CA THR A 141 -1.77 -4.11 -13.37
C THR A 141 -1.85 -5.37 -12.50
N GLU A 142 -0.70 -5.96 -12.14
CA GLU A 142 -0.58 -7.17 -11.31
C GLU A 142 -0.20 -6.87 -9.85
N ASP A 143 0.00 -5.60 -9.51
CA ASP A 143 0.45 -5.17 -8.19
C ASP A 143 -0.64 -4.38 -7.47
N CYS A 144 -0.45 -4.21 -6.17
CA CYS A 144 -1.17 -3.22 -5.39
C CYS A 144 -0.21 -2.27 -4.71
N TYR A 145 -0.73 -1.09 -4.39
CA TYR A 145 0.00 0.01 -3.81
C TYR A 145 -0.75 0.47 -2.57
N VAL A 146 -0.08 0.46 -1.44
CA VAL A 146 -0.61 0.92 -0.16
C VAL A 146 -0.10 2.32 0.07
N PHE A 147 -1.01 3.29 0.07
CA PHE A 147 -0.72 4.69 0.32
C PHE A 147 -1.24 5.07 1.70
N GLN A 148 -0.44 5.80 2.47
CA GLN A 148 -0.84 6.41 3.73
C GLN A 148 -0.47 7.88 3.72
N ASP A 149 -1.47 8.74 3.90
CA ASP A 149 -1.23 10.15 4.21
C ASP A 149 -0.41 10.23 5.50
N ASN A 150 0.61 11.07 5.50
CA ASN A 150 1.41 11.36 6.70
C ASN A 150 1.74 12.87 6.74
N GLY A 151 0.81 13.69 6.24
CA GLY A 151 0.96 15.13 6.14
C GLY A 151 1.86 15.53 4.97
N THR A 152 3.10 15.92 5.24
CA THR A 152 4.03 16.34 4.17
C THR A 152 4.92 15.21 3.67
N GLN A 153 4.86 14.03 4.29
CA GLN A 153 5.75 12.90 4.06
C GLN A 153 4.95 11.62 3.86
N ASP A 154 4.10 11.60 2.85
CA ASP A 154 3.24 10.46 2.52
C ASP A 154 4.05 9.20 2.28
N CYS A 155 3.52 8.09 2.79
CA CYS A 155 4.08 6.77 2.61
C CYS A 155 3.39 6.06 1.45
N LEU A 156 4.17 5.36 0.64
CA LEU A 156 3.69 4.46 -0.40
C LEU A 156 4.49 3.17 -0.33
N VAL A 157 3.84 2.01 -0.44
CA VAL A 157 4.52 0.71 -0.54
C VAL A 157 3.90 -0.06 -1.70
N ARG A 158 4.74 -0.61 -2.57
CA ARG A 158 4.28 -1.48 -3.66
C ARG A 158 4.39 -2.94 -3.26
N LEU A 159 3.28 -3.68 -3.30
CA LEU A 159 3.26 -5.13 -3.13
C LEU A 159 3.21 -5.78 -4.51
N THR A 160 4.30 -6.44 -4.90
CA THR A 160 4.45 -6.96 -6.26
C THR A 160 3.75 -8.30 -6.45
N GLY A 161 2.96 -8.45 -7.52
CA GLY A 161 2.21 -9.68 -7.81
C GLY A 161 1.01 -9.91 -6.87
N VAL A 162 0.54 -8.85 -6.21
CA VAL A 162 -0.52 -8.89 -5.21
C VAL A 162 -1.72 -8.08 -5.71
N SER A 163 -2.92 -8.65 -5.59
CA SER A 163 -4.17 -7.94 -5.88
C SER A 163 -5.03 -7.89 -4.61
N ALA A 164 -5.21 -6.68 -4.08
CA ALA A 164 -5.91 -6.44 -2.84
C ALA A 164 -7.42 -6.30 -3.04
N ARG A 165 -8.20 -6.74 -2.05
CA ARG A 165 -9.66 -6.50 -1.98
C ARG A 165 -10.05 -5.36 -1.05
N GLY A 166 -9.06 -4.76 -0.36
CA GLY A 166 -9.22 -3.68 0.61
C GLY A 166 -8.13 -3.72 1.68
N LEU A 167 -8.31 -2.91 2.72
CA LEU A 167 -7.50 -2.88 3.94
C LEU A 167 -8.29 -3.40 5.15
N ASP A 168 -7.61 -4.06 6.08
CA ASP A 168 -8.17 -4.43 7.38
C ASP A 168 -7.09 -4.44 8.46
N THR A 169 -7.35 -3.88 9.63
CA THR A 169 -6.38 -3.87 10.75
C THR A 169 -6.54 -5.07 11.68
N HIS A 170 -7.56 -5.91 11.47
CA HIS A 170 -7.90 -7.01 12.36
C HIS A 170 -7.68 -8.40 11.75
N GLY A 171 -7.16 -8.51 10.52
CA GLY A 171 -6.86 -9.81 9.92
C GLY A 171 -8.09 -10.60 9.43
N THR A 172 -9.27 -9.99 9.40
CA THR A 172 -10.57 -10.62 9.14
C THR A 172 -11.03 -10.58 7.67
N MET A 173 -10.54 -9.63 6.89
CA MET A 173 -10.90 -9.51 5.48
C MET A 173 -10.06 -10.44 4.60
N ALA A 174 -10.72 -11.42 3.99
CA ALA A 174 -10.08 -12.35 3.07
C ALA A 174 -9.54 -11.64 1.82
N GLY A 175 -8.24 -11.80 1.55
CA GLY A 175 -7.55 -11.13 0.44
C GLY A 175 -7.39 -9.62 0.63
N GLY A 176 -7.47 -9.15 1.88
CA GLY A 176 -7.15 -7.77 2.26
C GLY A 176 -5.66 -7.61 2.54
N VAL A 177 -5.16 -6.38 2.37
CA VAL A 177 -3.86 -5.99 2.94
C VAL A 177 -4.07 -5.68 4.41
N TRP A 178 -3.19 -6.20 5.26
CA TRP A 178 -3.29 -6.01 6.71
C TRP A 178 -2.25 -5.02 7.23
N PRO A 179 -2.58 -3.72 7.34
CA PRO A 179 -1.78 -2.80 8.13
C PRO A 179 -2.01 -3.05 9.63
N SER A 180 -0.96 -3.03 10.47
CA SER A 180 -1.14 -3.22 11.92
C SER A 180 -1.81 -2.02 12.58
N GLY A 181 -2.59 -2.29 13.64
CA GLY A 181 -3.22 -1.35 14.58
C GLY A 181 -2.28 -0.70 15.61
#